data_AF-A0A1Z4GHI9-F1
#
_entry.id   AF-A0A1Z4GHI9-F1
#
_cell.length_a   1.000
_cell.length_b   1.000
_cell.length_c   1.000
_cell.angle_alpha   90.00
_cell.angle_beta   90.00
_cell.angle_gamma   90.00
#
_symmetry.space_group_name_H-M   'P 1'
#
loop_
_entity.id
_entity.type
_entity.pdbx_description
1 polymer ?
#
loop_
_entity_poly.entity_id
_entity_poly.type
_entity_poly.pdbx_seq_one_letter_code
_entity_poly.pdbx_strand_id
1 'polypeptide(L)' 'MAIPELELLSSKIYAGVKIAIASAIERHRKLGQSISIMRDGKVITLTADDIPSV' A
#
# COMPACT_ATOMS: atom_id res chain seq x y z
N MET A 1 15.27 16.03 20.35
CA MET A 1 14.47 15.38 21.41
C MET A 1 13.24 14.80 20.74
N ALA A 2 13.16 13.47 20.60
CA ALA A 2 11.97 12.82 20.03
C ALA A 2 10.93 12.66 21.15
N ILE A 3 9.69 13.04 20.90
CA ILE A 3 8.58 12.87 21.85
C ILE A 3 8.08 11.42 21.67
N PRO A 4 8.29 10.51 22.63
CA PRO A 4 8.02 9.07 22.45
C PRO A 4 6.57 8.75 22.05
N GLU A 5 5.63 9.59 22.48
CA GLU A 5 4.22 9.47 22.17
C GLU A 5 3.90 9.78 20.70
N LEU A 6 4.66 10.69 20.08
CA LEU A 6 4.56 10.99 18.65
C LEU A 6 5.09 9.84 17.78
N GLU A 7 6.18 9.19 18.21
CA GLU A 7 6.75 7.99 17.57
C GLU A 7 5.78 6.80 17.65
N LEU A 8 5.11 6.62 18.79
CA LEU A 8 4.12 5.56 18.95
C LEU A 8 2.88 5.81 18.07
N LEU A 9 2.41 7.05 18.00
CA LEU A 9 1.27 7.42 17.16
C LEU A 9 1.59 7.27 15.67
N SER A 10 2.75 7.76 15.22
CA SER A 10 3.19 7.64 13.83
C SER A 10 3.32 6.17 13.40
N SER A 11 3.87 5.32 14.28
CA SER A 11 3.98 3.88 14.04
C SER A 11 2.62 3.20 13.87
N LYS A 12 1.64 3.51 14.72
CA LYS A 12 0.28 2.97 14.60
C LYS A 12 -0.40 3.42 13.30
N ILE A 13 -0.26 4.69 12.94
CA ILE A 13 -0.80 5.22 11.67
C ILE A 13 -0.14 4.50 10.50
N TYR A 14 1.18 4.37 10.51
CA TYR A 14 1.93 3.69 9.46
C TYR A 14 1.50 2.24 9.27
N ALA A 15 1.32 1.50 10.37
CA ALA A 15 0.80 0.12 10.33
C ALA A 15 -0.61 0.05 9.75
N GLY A 16 -1.53 0.93 10.21
CA GLY A 16 -2.90 0.97 9.71
C GLY A 16 -2.97 1.30 8.22
N VAL A 17 -2.17 2.26 7.76
CA VAL A 17 -2.08 2.64 6.34
C VAL A 17 -1.57 1.47 5.50
N LYS A 18 -0.54 0.75 5.94
CA LYS A 18 -0.04 -0.45 5.22
C LYS A 18 -1.12 -1.51 5.08
N ILE A 19 -1.87 -1.79 6.14
CA ILE A 19 -2.94 -2.79 6.13
C ILE A 19 -4.06 -2.38 5.15
N ALA A 20 -4.46 -1.10 5.17
CA ALA A 20 -5.47 -0.58 4.24
C ALA A 20 -5.02 -0.68 2.78
N ILE A 21 -3.76 -0.31 2.48
CA ILE A 21 -3.20 -0.40 1.14
C ILE A 21 -3.13 -1.85 0.67
N ALA A 22 -2.61 -2.76 1.50
CA ALA A 22 -2.53 -4.19 1.16
C ALA A 22 -3.92 -4.78 0.86
N SER A 23 -4.92 -4.44 1.68
CA SER A 23 -6.29 -4.89 1.50
C SER A 23 -6.92 -4.38 0.20
N ALA A 24 -6.65 -3.12 -0.16
CA ALA A 24 -7.12 -2.54 -1.42
C ALA A 24 -6.46 -3.21 -2.63
N ILE A 25 -5.15 -3.40 -2.61
CA ILE A 25 -4.39 -4.08 -3.68
C ILE A 25 -4.93 -5.50 -3.87
N GLU A 26 -5.14 -6.25 -2.79
CA GLU A 26 -5.66 -7.62 -2.86
C GLU A 26 -7.09 -7.67 -3.40
N ARG A 27 -7.92 -6.68 -3.06
CA ARG A 27 -9.26 -6.55 -3.65
C ARG A 27 -9.18 -6.33 -5.17
N HIS A 28 -8.31 -5.45 -5.65
CA HIS A 28 -8.15 -5.21 -7.08
C HIS A 28 -7.65 -6.46 -7.82
N ARG A 29 -6.69 -7.19 -7.23
CA ARG A 29 -6.21 -8.48 -7.73
C ARG A 29 -7.35 -9.48 -7.90
N LYS A 30 -8.18 -9.68 -6.87
CA LYS A 30 -9.32 -10.61 -6.90
C LYS A 30 -10.40 -10.22 -7.91
N LEU A 31 -10.57 -8.93 -8.17
CA LEU A 31 -11.57 -8.41 -9.10
C LEU A 31 -11.06 -8.31 -10.55
N GLY A 32 -9.81 -8.70 -10.84
CA GLY A 32 -9.24 -8.55 -12.17
C GLY A 32 -8.96 -7.09 -12.56
N GLN A 33 -8.89 -6.19 -11.59
CA GLN A 33 -8.72 -4.76 -11.83
C GLN A 33 -7.24 -4.38 -11.81
N SER A 34 -6.87 -3.47 -12.71
CA SER A 34 -5.51 -2.92 -12.76
C SER A 34 -5.33 -1.80 -11.74
N ILE A 35 -4.10 -1.62 -11.26
CA ILE A 35 -3.70 -0.50 -10.41
C ILE A 35 -2.55 0.26 -11.08
N SER A 36 -2.51 1.58 -10.91
CA SER A 36 -1.38 2.40 -11.35
C SER A 36 -0.58 2.89 -10.15
N ILE A 37 0.74 2.73 -10.19
CA ILE A 37 1.66 3.15 -9.13
C ILE A 37 2.79 4.00 -9.72
N MET A 38 3.33 4.91 -8.92
CA MET A 38 4.55 5.61 -9.26
C MET A 38 5.76 4.75 -8.90
N ARG A 39 6.60 4.40 -9.87
CA ARG A 39 7.88 3.70 -9.68
C ARG A 39 8.95 4.42 -10.49
N ASP A 40 10.07 4.77 -9.86
CA ASP A 40 11.21 5.44 -10.50
C ASP A 40 10.82 6.71 -11.27
N GLY A 41 9.90 7.50 -10.71
CA GLY A 41 9.42 8.75 -11.32
C GLY A 41 8.50 8.56 -12.52
N LYS A 42 8.06 7.33 -12.81
CA LYS A 42 7.10 7.01 -13.88
C LYS A 42 5.87 6.32 -13.33
N VAL A 43 4.72 6.61 -13.94
CA VAL A 43 3.50 5.86 -13.66
C VAL A 43 3.58 4.53 -14.40
N ILE A 44 3.53 3.44 -13.65
CA ILE A 44 3.42 2.07 -14.18
C ILE A 44 2.05 1.52 -13.81
N THR A 45 1.44 0.76 -14.72
CA THR A 45 0.18 0.07 -14.46
C THR A 45 0.45 -1.42 -14.32
N LEU A 46 -0.02 -2.00 -13.22
CA LEU A 46 0.01 -3.43 -12.94
C LEU A 46 -1.38 -3.98 -13.23
N THR A 47 -1.45 -5.01 -14.06
CA THR A 47 -2.68 -5.80 -14.21
C THR A 47 -2.88 -6.70 -13.01
N ALA A 48 -4.05 -7.32 -12.87
CA ALA A 48 -4.31 -8.22 -11.75
C ALA A 48 -3.32 -9.40 -11.67
N ASP A 49 -2.82 -9.87 -12.82
CA ASP A 49 -1.86 -10.97 -12.90
C ASP A 49 -0.44 -10.54 -12.47
N ASP A 50 -0.12 -9.25 -12.60
CA ASP A 50 1.16 -8.68 -12.17
C ASP A 50 1.21 -8.40 -10.65
N ILE A 51 0.06 -8.41 -9.97
CA ILE A 51 -0.03 -8.15 -8.53
C ILE A 51 0.25 -9.46 -7.77
N PRO A 52 1.35 -9.56 -7.01
CA PRO A 52 1.62 -10.75 -6.22
C PRO A 52 0.58 -10.92 -5.12
N SER A 53 0.25 -12.18 -4.79
CA SER A 53 -0.58 -12.47 -3.63
C SER A 53 0.20 -12.09 -2.37
N VAL A 54 -0.39 -11.19 -1.59
CA VAL A 54 0.09 -10.78 -0.25
C VAL A 54 -0.54 -11.61 0.85
#